data_AF-A0A937SDP5-F1
#
_entry.id   AF-A0A937SDP5-F1
#
_cell.length_a   1.000
_cell.length_b   1.000
_cell.length_c   1.000
_cell.angle_alpha   90.00
_cell.angle_beta   90.00
_cell.angle_gamma   90.00
#
_symmetry.space_group_name_H-M   'P 1'
#
loop_
_entity.id
_entity.type
_entity.pdbx_description
1 polymer ?
#
loop_
_entity_poly.entity_id
_entity_poly.type
_entity_poly.pdbx_seq_one_letter_code
_entity_poly.pdbx_strand_id
1 'polypeptide(L)' 'MEPTTGELFFLQFTHVDRQCYQLFLEQFSQAYPDSLNILQVDNGAFHKAKDLVIPDNIIFRTYAGRG' A
#
# COMPACT_ATOMS: atom_id res chain seq x y z
N MET A 1 2.31 6.79 -7.54
CA MET A 1 2.00 7.99 -8.33
C MET A 1 0.48 8.16 -8.29
N GLU A 2 0.00 9.32 -7.88
CA GLU A 2 -1.42 9.66 -8.08
C GLU A 2 -1.64 9.91 -9.59
N PRO A 3 -2.59 9.23 -10.24
CA PRO A 3 -2.72 9.23 -11.70
C PRO A 3 -3.00 10.59 -12.35
N THR A 4 -3.59 11.53 -11.62
CA THR A 4 -4.08 12.82 -12.14
C THR A 4 -3.04 13.93 -11.99
N THR A 5 -2.39 14.02 -10.84
CA THR A 5 -1.45 15.07 -10.44
C THR A 5 0.00 14.65 -10.65
N GLY A 6 0.26 13.34 -10.76
CA GLY A 6 1.62 12.81 -10.80
C GLY A 6 2.33 12.82 -9.45
N GLU A 7 1.62 13.15 -8.37
CA GLU A 7 2.20 13.22 -7.03
C GLU A 7 2.81 11.88 -6.61
N LEU A 8 3.97 11.97 -5.96
CA LEU A 8 4.72 10.81 -5.47
C LEU A 8 4.74 10.84 -3.94
N PHE A 9 4.43 9.68 -3.37
CA PHE A 9 4.62 9.40 -1.95
C PHE A 9 5.64 8.27 -1.82
N PHE A 10 6.70 8.50 -1.03
CA PHE A 10 7.74 7.50 -0.78
C PHE A 10 8.23 7.62 0.65
N LEU A 11 8.58 6.48 1.24
CA LEU A 11 9.26 6.38 2.52
C LEU A 11 10.50 5.52 2.34
N GLN A 12 11.57 5.89 3.03
CA GLN A 12 12.81 5.13 3.04
C GLN A 12 12.91 4.35 4.35
N PHE A 13 13.07 3.03 4.24
CA PHE A 13 13.25 2.12 5.36
C PHE A 13 14.63 1.46 5.29
N THR A 14 15.09 0.93 6.42
CA THR A 14 16.39 0.24 6.50
C THR A 14 16.35 -1.17 5.91
N HIS A 15 15.17 -1.77 5.75
CA HIS A 15 14.97 -3.13 5.23
C HIS A 15 13.56 -3.29 4.63
N VAL A 16 13.35 -4.39 3.91
CA VAL A 16 12.07 -4.74 3.29
C VAL A 16 11.43 -5.88 4.07
N ASP A 17 10.46 -5.56 4.90
CA ASP A 17 9.72 -6.55 5.69
C ASP A 17 8.26 -6.10 5.95
N ARG A 18 7.53 -6.94 6.70
CA ARG A 18 6.14 -6.69 7.06
C ARG A 18 5.97 -5.46 7.96
N GLN A 19 6.88 -5.24 8.92
CA GLN A 19 6.77 -4.12 9.87
C GLN A 19 6.92 -2.78 9.15
N CYS A 20 7.91 -2.68 8.27
CA CYS A 20 8.11 -1.50 7.43
C CYS A 20 6.92 -1.28 6.48
N TYR A 21 6.34 -2.36 5.94
CA TYR A 21 5.15 -2.24 5.09
C TYR A 21 3.90 -1.81 5.86
N GLN A 22 3.69 -2.28 7.10
CA GLN A 22 2.61 -1.81 7.97
C GLN A 22 2.72 -0.30 8.23
N LEU A 23 3.93 0.17 8.59
CA LEU A 23 4.19 1.59 8.78
C LEU A 23 3.92 2.40 7.51
N PHE A 24 4.31 1.87 6.34
CA PHE A 24 3.98 2.52 5.07
C PHE A 24 2.47 2.72 4.88
N LEU A 25 1.64 1.71 5.15
CA LEU A 25 0.19 1.81 5.00
C LEU A 25 -0.41 2.84 5.96
N GLU A 26 0.05 2.88 7.20
CA GLU A 26 -0.40 3.84 8.22
C GLU A 26 -0.07 5.28 7.81
N GLN A 27 1.18 5.53 7.41
CA GLN A 27 1.61 6.87 6.99
C GLN A 27 0.93 7.30 5.69
N PHE A 28 0.73 6.38 4.75
CA PHE A 28 0.04 6.67 3.50
C PHE A 28 -1.43 6.99 3.72
N SER A 29 -2.11 6.26 4.61
CA SER A 29 -3.50 6.53 5.00
C SER A 29 -3.65 7.91 5.64
N GLN A 30 -2.70 8.32 6.49
CA GLN A 30 -2.67 9.65 7.11
C GLN A 30 -2.36 10.78 6.14
N ALA A 31 -1.57 10.52 5.10
CA ALA A 31 -1.26 11.51 4.08
C ALA A 31 -2.46 11.82 3.16
N TYR A 32 -3.35 10.85 2.96
CA TYR A 32 -4.52 10.97 2.11
C TYR A 32 -5.81 10.50 2.83
N PRO A 33 -6.20 11.16 3.94
CA PRO A 33 -7.27 10.68 4.81
C PRO A 33 -8.66 10.79 4.16
N ASP A 34 -8.85 11.78 3.29
CA ASP A 34 -10.13 12.06 2.62
C ASP A 34 -10.28 11.31 1.28
N SER A 35 -9.31 10.46 0.94
CA SER A 35 -9.29 9.69 -0.31
C SER A 35 -9.54 8.21 -0.04
N LEU A 36 -10.31 7.56 -0.92
CA LEU A 36 -10.27 6.10 -1.04
C LEU A 36 -9.10 5.72 -1.96
N ASN A 37 -8.07 5.10 -1.40
CA ASN A 37 -6.83 4.85 -2.10
C ASN A 37 -6.76 3.41 -2.63
N ILE A 38 -6.56 3.26 -3.94
CA ILE A 38 -6.37 1.96 -4.57
C ILE A 38 -4.87 1.72 -4.78
N LEU A 39 -4.30 0.79 -4.02
CA LEU A 39 -2.90 0.40 -4.15
C LEU A 39 -2.77 -0.81 -5.06
N GLN A 40 -2.12 -0.60 -6.20
CA GLN A 40 -1.71 -1.69 -7.08
C GLN A 40 -0.48 -2.38 -6.48
N VAL A 41 -0.61 -3.64 -6.10
CA VAL A 41 0.48 -4.43 -5.49
C VAL A 41 0.84 -5.62 -6.39
N ASP A 42 2.08 -6.12 -6.26
CA ASP A 42 2.70 -7.12 -7.14
C ASP A 42 2.52 -8.57 -6.65
N ASN A 43 1.64 -8.80 -5.67
CA ASN A 43 1.41 -10.10 -5.01
C ASN A 43 2.59 -10.63 -4.16
N GLY A 44 3.60 -9.82 -3.84
CA GLY A 44 4.69 -10.17 -2.91
C GLY A 44 4.20 -10.75 -1.57
N ALA A 45 4.95 -11.68 -0.99
CA ALA A 45 4.54 -12.47 0.17
C ALA A 45 4.18 -11.61 1.41
N PHE A 46 4.87 -10.48 1.59
CA PHE A 46 4.64 -9.54 2.70
C PHE A 46 3.35 -8.72 2.54
N HIS A 47 2.75 -8.64 1.34
CA HIS A 47 1.43 -8.05 1.12
C HIS A 47 0.28 -8.97 1.55
N LYS A 48 0.56 -10.25 1.86
CA LYS A 48 -0.42 -11.30 2.19
C LYS A 48 -0.28 -11.82 3.63
N ALA A 49 0.51 -11.16 4.45
CA ALA A 49 0.69 -11.55 5.84
C ALA A 49 -0.65 -11.45 6.58
N LYS A 50 -1.05 -12.52 7.29
CA LYS A 50 -2.37 -12.64 7.94
C LYS A 50 -2.63 -11.60 9.03
N ASP A 51 -1.59 -10.97 9.52
CA ASP A 51 -1.57 -9.98 10.60
C ASP A 51 -1.30 -8.55 10.09
N LEU A 52 -1.32 -8.33 8.77
CA LEU A 52 -1.27 -6.99 8.19
C LEU A 52 -2.64 -6.31 8.38
N VAL A 53 -2.66 -5.15 9.02
CA VAL A 53 -3.87 -4.35 9.22
C VAL A 53 -3.93 -3.32 8.10
N ILE A 54 -4.92 -3.48 7.21
CA ILE A 54 -5.15 -2.55 6.10
C ILE A 54 -6.09 -1.44 6.61
N PRO A 55 -5.68 -0.16 6.56
CA PRO A 55 -6.56 0.97 6.87
C PRO A 55 -7.83 0.98 6.01
N ASP A 56 -8.95 1.43 6.58
CA ASP A 56 -10.28 1.40 5.92
C ASP A 56 -10.32 2.15 4.57
N ASN A 57 -9.46 3.16 4.39
CA ASN A 57 -9.37 3.96 3.18
C ASN A 57 -8.36 3.40 2.15
N ILE A 58 -7.91 2.15 2.29
CA ILE A 58 -6.98 1.49 1.37
C ILE A 58 -7.58 0.19 0.83
N ILE A 59 -7.55 0.04 -0.49
CA ILE A 59 -7.93 -1.20 -1.17
C ILE A 59 -6.73 -1.72 -1.96
N PHE A 60 -6.36 -2.98 -1.74
CA PHE A 60 -5.37 -3.65 -2.57
C PHE A 60 -5.98 -4.15 -3.86
N ARG A 61 -5.32 -3.84 -4.97
CA ARG A 61 -5.59 -4.43 -6.27
C ARG A 61 -4.38 -5.22 -6.73
N THR A 62 -4.61 -6.49 -7.05
CA THR A 62 -3.63 -7.36 -7.69
C THR A 62 -4.13 -7.69 -9.08
N TYR A 63 -3.25 -7.82 -10.07
CA TYR A 63 -3.66 -8.44 -11.32
C TYR A 63 -3.81 -9.94 -11.07
N ALA A 64 -5.03 -10.46 -11.17
CA ALA A 64 -5.22 -11.88 -11.39
C ALA A 64 -4.79 -12.13 -12.84
N GLY A 65 -3.65 -12.79 -13.04
CA GLY A 65 -3.38 -13.42 -14.34
C GLY A 65 -4.59 -14.29 -14.65
N ARG A 66 -5.25 -14.04 -15.79
CA ARG A 66 -6.16 -15.05 -16.35
C ARG A 66 -5.30 -16.31 -16.50
N GLY A 67 -5.77 -17.41 -15.91
CA GLY A 67 -5.20 -18.73 -16.16
C GLY A 67 -5.26 -19.08 -17.64
#